data_AF-A0A416MH31-F1
#
_entry.id   AF-A0A416MH31-F1
#
_cell.length_a   1.000
_cell.length_b   1.000
_cell.length_c   1.000
_cell.angle_alpha   90.00
_cell.angle_beta   90.00
_cell.angle_gamma   90.00
#
_symmetry.space_group_name_H-M   'P 1'
#
loop_
_entity.id
_entity.type
_entity.pdbx_description
1 polymer ?
#
loop_
_entity_poly.entity_id
_entity_poly.type
_entity_poly.pdbx_seq_one_letter_code
_entity_poly.pdbx_strand_id
1 'polypeptide(L)'
;MLIILAETAHAWRKSKNGFIDEAQEKIAGFAASPLGQRMVLDMDNTIMASLPDKMGRGIYYWEPLCIPRGDEGGWAENMGILDERGQAMEAIHSFEFVRGDAKPELPAKIYKPQLLTVQVHQNVQLPEEVKVLYRDGNIQSHKVKWENAGAVKADEIGTIFVKGIIDGFDGFDELDDEWTKPVVQEIEVVEKLMSEKNLFADANWDDGLTQWETSSSEDGVNVQLYPEFEDPFPAPPVNAVRVEGVKNFTFHISQKKKNLASGRYVLKAQYSGTDTTGVEVHLFAEKTKDTNTQSSELFQAVIHPTKEWQESKINFSIEEGDTLTAGLTISAPPVYGMVRRFLLYKED
;
A
#
# COMPACT_ATOMS: atom_id res chain seq x y z
N MET A 1 20.01 20.50 20.05
CA MET A 1 18.96 19.49 20.39
C MET A 1 19.61 18.12 20.33
N LEU A 2 19.24 17.18 21.21
CA LEU A 2 19.73 15.80 21.17
C LEU A 2 18.56 14.89 20.81
N ILE A 3 18.81 13.90 19.95
CA ILE A 3 17.79 12.97 19.46
C ILE A 3 18.21 11.55 19.84
N ILE A 4 17.25 10.77 20.33
CA ILE A 4 17.34 9.32 20.53
C ILE A 4 16.16 8.72 19.78
N LEU A 5 16.39 7.68 18.99
CA LEU A 5 15.32 6.88 18.41
C LEU A 5 14.91 5.85 19.46
N ALA A 6 13.73 6.05 20.06
CA ALA A 6 13.17 5.14 21.06
C ALA A 6 12.09 4.26 20.43
N GLU A 7 11.78 3.14 21.09
CA GLU A 7 10.77 2.18 20.65
C GLU A 7 11.09 1.55 19.27
N THR A 8 12.38 1.34 18.97
CA THR A 8 12.78 0.56 17.80
C THR A 8 12.81 -0.94 18.11
N ALA A 9 12.31 -1.72 17.15
CA ALA A 9 12.27 -3.17 17.18
C ALA A 9 12.13 -3.71 15.75
N HIS A 10 12.76 -4.86 15.45
CA HIS A 10 12.52 -5.58 14.19
C HIS A 10 12.46 -7.08 14.45
N ALA A 11 11.61 -7.77 13.72
CA ALA A 11 11.41 -9.20 13.90
C ALA A 11 12.56 -10.01 13.31
N TRP A 12 12.96 -11.07 13.99
CA TRP A 12 13.91 -12.05 13.45
C TRP A 12 13.21 -13.26 12.82
N ARG A 13 11.87 -13.38 12.94
CA ARG A 13 11.05 -14.36 12.23
C ARG A 13 9.59 -13.95 12.13
N LYS A 14 8.88 -14.49 11.15
CA LYS A 14 7.40 -14.47 11.16
C LYS A 14 6.87 -15.43 12.21
N SER A 15 5.76 -15.08 12.85
CA SER A 15 5.05 -16.00 13.73
C SER A 15 3.53 -15.87 13.56
N LYS A 16 2.83 -17.01 13.62
CA LYS A 16 1.37 -17.07 13.65
C LYS A 16 0.79 -16.70 15.02
N ASN A 17 1.58 -16.89 16.09
CA ASN A 17 1.19 -16.62 17.47
C ASN A 17 1.85 -15.33 18.01
N GLY A 18 2.82 -14.77 17.30
CA GLY A 18 3.43 -13.47 17.54
C GLY A 18 2.73 -12.32 16.81
N PHE A 19 3.28 -11.11 16.95
CA PHE A 19 2.68 -9.88 16.39
C PHE A 19 3.07 -9.59 14.93
N ILE A 20 4.03 -10.35 14.38
CA ILE A 20 4.62 -10.06 13.06
C ILE A 20 4.32 -11.21 12.11
N ASP A 21 3.42 -10.91 11.18
CA ASP A 21 3.04 -11.75 10.06
C ASP A 21 3.61 -11.17 8.74
N GLU A 22 3.11 -11.66 7.61
CA GLU A 22 3.54 -11.21 6.28
C GLU A 22 3.20 -9.75 6.00
N ALA A 23 2.08 -9.23 6.54
CA ALA A 23 1.70 -7.84 6.34
C ALA A 23 2.65 -6.90 7.11
N GLN A 24 3.07 -7.29 8.32
CA GLN A 24 3.96 -6.46 9.14
C GLN A 24 5.39 -6.48 8.60
N GLU A 25 5.88 -7.64 8.16
CA GLU A 25 7.16 -7.76 7.44
C GLU A 25 7.17 -6.88 6.18
N LYS A 26 6.06 -6.89 5.43
CA LYS A 26 5.89 -6.06 4.25
C LYS A 26 5.91 -4.56 4.56
N ILE A 27 5.24 -4.12 5.64
CA ILE A 27 5.27 -2.72 6.09
C ILE A 27 6.69 -2.31 6.49
N ALA A 28 7.39 -3.15 7.27
CA ALA A 28 8.77 -2.87 7.67
C ALA A 28 9.70 -2.78 6.45
N GLY A 29 9.44 -3.61 5.43
CA GLY A 29 10.19 -3.60 4.18
C GLY A 29 11.50 -4.38 4.24
N PHE A 30 11.79 -5.05 5.36
CA PHE A 30 12.94 -5.91 5.58
C PHE A 30 12.42 -7.27 6.04
N ALA A 31 13.03 -8.37 5.57
CA ALA A 31 12.62 -9.71 5.99
C ALA A 31 12.71 -9.87 7.51
N ALA A 32 11.71 -10.53 8.10
CA ALA A 32 11.75 -10.96 9.49
C ALA A 32 12.72 -12.16 9.58
N SER A 33 14.00 -11.86 9.73
CA SER A 33 15.11 -12.82 9.76
C SER A 33 16.22 -12.30 10.68
N PRO A 34 17.13 -13.14 11.22
CA PRO A 34 18.25 -12.67 12.04
C PRO A 34 19.11 -11.62 11.32
N LEU A 35 19.36 -11.82 10.02
CA LEU A 35 20.06 -10.85 9.19
C LEU A 35 19.24 -9.58 9.01
N GLY A 36 17.96 -9.68 8.62
CA GLY A 36 17.07 -8.53 8.46
C GLY A 36 16.96 -7.67 9.74
N GLN A 37 16.88 -8.30 10.91
CA GLN A 37 16.91 -7.62 12.20
C GLN A 37 18.19 -6.81 12.40
N ARG A 38 19.35 -7.41 12.16
CA ARG A 38 20.63 -6.68 12.19
C ARG A 38 20.66 -5.52 11.20
N MET A 39 20.21 -5.73 9.97
CA MET A 39 20.24 -4.71 8.92
C MET A 39 19.40 -3.49 9.27
N VAL A 40 18.22 -3.69 9.87
CA VAL A 40 17.37 -2.58 10.34
C VAL A 40 18.05 -1.83 11.49
N LEU A 41 18.63 -2.53 12.47
CA LEU A 41 19.31 -1.86 13.59
C LEU A 41 20.58 -1.10 13.15
N ASP A 42 21.37 -1.67 12.24
CA ASP A 42 22.53 -1.01 11.64
C ASP A 42 22.11 0.21 10.81
N MET A 43 20.96 0.15 10.13
CA MET A 43 20.38 1.29 9.43
C MET A 43 19.92 2.38 10.41
N ASP A 44 19.17 2.04 11.46
CA ASP A 44 18.75 2.99 12.48
C ASP A 44 19.94 3.69 13.14
N ASN A 45 20.98 2.91 13.48
CA ASN A 45 22.25 3.46 13.98
C ASN A 45 22.93 4.39 12.96
N THR A 46 22.92 4.02 11.67
CA THR A 46 23.48 4.86 10.60
C THR A 46 22.69 6.16 10.42
N ILE A 47 21.36 6.12 10.46
CA ILE A 47 20.48 7.30 10.45
C ILE A 47 20.86 8.22 11.62
N MET A 48 20.90 7.68 12.84
CA MET A 48 21.24 8.45 14.04
C MET A 48 22.67 9.02 13.98
N ALA A 49 23.61 8.27 13.40
CA ALA A 49 24.98 8.71 13.18
C ALA A 49 25.10 9.79 12.09
N SER A 50 24.17 9.83 11.14
CA SER A 50 24.17 10.76 9.99
C SER A 50 23.42 12.06 10.25
N LEU A 51 22.68 12.16 11.35
CA LEU A 51 22.00 13.39 11.74
C LEU A 51 22.98 14.58 11.88
N PRO A 52 22.59 15.79 11.43
CA PRO A 52 23.45 16.96 11.42
C PRO A 52 23.90 17.35 12.84
N ASP A 53 25.03 18.07 12.92
CA ASP A 53 25.60 18.58 14.18
C ASP A 53 25.82 17.50 15.27
N LYS A 54 25.90 16.22 14.88
CA LYS A 54 26.02 15.07 15.78
C LYS A 54 24.88 15.01 16.82
N MET A 55 23.68 15.44 16.45
CA MET A 55 22.54 15.47 17.38
C MET A 55 22.02 14.08 17.75
N GLY A 56 22.16 13.08 16.88
CA GLY A 56 21.76 11.71 17.15
C GLY A 56 22.67 11.03 18.16
N ARG A 57 22.09 10.42 19.19
CA ARG A 57 22.82 9.79 20.31
C ARG A 57 22.82 8.27 20.28
N GLY A 58 21.95 7.66 19.47
CA GLY A 58 21.81 6.22 19.34
C GLY A 58 20.35 5.81 19.40
N ILE A 59 20.15 4.51 19.55
CA ILE A 59 18.85 3.86 19.57
C ILE A 59 18.55 3.27 20.95
N TYR A 60 17.28 3.14 21.28
CA TYR A 60 16.80 2.35 22.41
C TYR A 60 15.94 1.21 21.88
N TYR A 61 16.52 0.01 21.90
CA TYR A 61 15.85 -1.23 21.51
C TYR A 61 14.89 -1.66 22.61
N TRP A 62 13.60 -1.71 22.29
CA TRP A 62 12.54 -1.88 23.29
C TRP A 62 12.32 -3.34 23.72
N GLU A 63 12.67 -4.29 22.85
CA GLU A 63 12.26 -5.69 23.02
C GLU A 63 12.95 -6.38 24.19
N PRO A 64 12.27 -7.35 24.83
CA PRO A 64 12.82 -8.07 25.96
C PRO A 64 14.02 -8.93 25.53
N LEU A 65 15.06 -8.94 26.38
CA LEU A 65 16.09 -9.96 26.32
C LEU A 65 15.55 -11.25 26.94
N CYS A 66 14.93 -12.09 26.13
CA CYS A 66 14.34 -13.35 26.58
C CYS A 66 14.63 -14.49 25.59
N ILE A 67 14.53 -15.73 26.07
CA ILE A 67 14.60 -16.91 25.22
C ILE A 67 13.19 -17.12 24.63
N PRO A 68 13.03 -17.07 23.29
CA PRO A 68 11.75 -17.26 22.65
C PRO A 68 11.17 -18.65 22.94
N ARG A 69 9.85 -18.71 23.16
CA ARG A 69 9.08 -19.96 23.29
C ARG A 69 8.03 -20.00 22.18
N GLY A 70 8.20 -20.92 21.23
CA GLY A 70 7.41 -20.96 19.99
C GLY A 70 5.92 -21.24 20.13
N ASP A 71 5.45 -21.63 21.32
CA ASP A 71 4.07 -22.00 21.61
C ASP A 71 3.31 -20.99 22.50
N GLU A 72 4.00 -20.01 23.10
CA GLU A 72 3.40 -19.05 24.03
C GLU A 72 2.86 -17.78 23.37
N GLY A 73 3.31 -17.45 22.15
CA GLY A 73 2.89 -16.23 21.46
C GLY A 73 3.55 -14.95 21.95
N GLY A 74 3.21 -13.84 21.30
CA GLY A 74 3.60 -12.48 21.72
C GLY A 74 5.01 -12.02 21.32
N TRP A 75 5.45 -10.89 21.88
CA TRP A 75 6.70 -10.19 21.51
C TRP A 75 7.96 -11.05 21.67
N ALA A 76 7.99 -11.84 22.75
CA ALA A 76 9.09 -12.73 23.07
C ALA A 76 9.36 -13.79 21.99
N GLU A 77 8.36 -14.15 21.18
CA GLU A 77 8.49 -15.24 20.23
C GLU A 77 9.37 -14.88 19.02
N ASN A 78 9.35 -13.61 18.59
CA ASN A 78 9.89 -13.23 17.29
C ASN A 78 10.58 -11.86 17.21
N MET A 79 10.62 -11.08 18.29
CA MET A 79 11.22 -9.74 18.31
C MET A 79 12.46 -9.64 19.21
N GLY A 80 12.72 -10.63 20.06
CA GLY A 80 13.95 -10.69 20.86
C GLY A 80 15.23 -10.81 20.02
N ILE A 81 16.39 -10.75 20.67
CA ILE A 81 17.72 -10.88 20.04
C ILE A 81 18.43 -12.19 20.43
N LEU A 82 17.72 -13.11 21.05
CA LEU A 82 18.18 -14.47 21.34
C LEU A 82 17.42 -15.50 20.50
N ASP A 83 18.11 -16.56 20.11
CA ASP A 83 17.49 -17.75 19.52
C ASP A 83 16.83 -18.64 20.59
N GLU A 84 16.17 -19.72 20.16
CA GLU A 84 15.47 -20.68 21.05
C GLU A 84 16.41 -21.43 22.01
N ARG A 85 17.73 -21.35 21.81
CA ARG A 85 18.75 -21.93 22.70
C ARG A 85 19.30 -20.88 23.68
N GLY A 86 18.84 -19.64 23.60
CA GLY A 86 19.35 -18.51 24.36
C GLY A 86 20.69 -17.99 23.86
N GLN A 87 21.09 -18.30 22.63
CA GLN A 87 22.27 -17.74 21.99
C GLN A 87 21.93 -16.40 21.36
N ALA A 88 22.82 -15.42 21.51
CA ALA A 88 22.64 -14.12 20.86
C ALA A 88 22.67 -14.28 19.34
N MET A 89 21.69 -13.67 18.65
CA MET A 89 21.64 -13.59 17.20
C MET A 89 22.45 -12.41 16.68
N GLU A 90 22.68 -12.37 15.37
CA GLU A 90 23.47 -11.36 14.65
C GLU A 90 23.15 -9.90 15.04
N ALA A 91 21.89 -9.60 15.35
CA ALA A 91 21.45 -8.26 15.74
C ALA A 91 22.15 -7.71 16.99
N ILE A 92 22.69 -8.56 17.88
CA ILE A 92 23.45 -8.11 19.06
C ILE A 92 24.68 -7.27 18.67
N HIS A 93 25.28 -7.54 17.50
CA HIS A 93 26.47 -6.83 17.04
C HIS A 93 26.16 -5.39 16.62
N SER A 94 24.89 -5.06 16.37
CA SER A 94 24.47 -3.67 16.11
C SER A 94 24.68 -2.76 17.33
N PHE A 95 24.82 -3.32 18.55
CA PHE A 95 25.15 -2.54 19.76
C PHE A 95 26.66 -2.29 19.94
N GLU A 96 27.50 -2.92 19.11
CA GLU A 96 28.93 -2.62 19.03
C GLU A 96 29.22 -1.41 18.13
N PHE A 97 28.21 -0.99 17.35
CA PHE A 97 28.30 0.11 16.39
C PHE A 97 28.77 1.41 17.06
N VAL A 98 29.78 2.03 16.44
CA VAL A 98 30.20 3.40 16.74
C VAL A 98 29.96 4.31 15.54
N ARG A 99 29.86 5.62 15.78
CA ARG A 99 29.59 6.61 14.70
C ARG A 99 30.54 6.48 13.50
N GLY A 100 31.78 6.05 13.71
CA GLY A 100 32.76 5.87 12.63
C GLY A 100 32.45 4.72 11.68
N ASP A 101 31.58 3.79 12.09
CA ASP A 101 31.15 2.65 11.29
C ASP A 101 30.02 3.01 10.31
N ALA A 102 29.43 4.21 10.47
CA ALA A 102 28.35 4.69 9.63
C ALA A 102 28.78 4.77 8.17
N LYS A 103 28.02 4.12 7.29
CA LYS A 103 28.19 4.14 5.83
C LYS A 103 26.90 4.63 5.16
N PRO A 104 26.52 5.91 5.36
CA PRO A 104 25.26 6.47 4.87
C PRO A 104 25.08 6.36 3.34
N GLU A 105 26.19 6.39 2.60
CA GLU A 105 26.24 6.32 1.15
C GLU A 105 25.95 4.94 0.57
N LEU A 106 25.88 3.89 1.39
CA LEU A 106 25.58 2.56 0.90
C LEU A 106 24.08 2.35 0.69
N PRO A 107 23.69 1.63 -0.37
CA PRO A 107 22.31 1.23 -0.55
C PRO A 107 21.86 0.34 0.61
N ALA A 108 20.67 0.62 1.11
CA ALA A 108 19.97 -0.17 2.10
C ALA A 108 18.86 -1.00 1.46
N LYS A 109 18.21 -0.59 0.37
CA LYS A 109 17.20 -1.39 -0.35
C LYS A 109 16.95 -0.87 -1.75
N ILE A 110 16.89 -1.76 -2.73
CA ILE A 110 16.35 -1.44 -4.06
C ILE A 110 14.86 -1.79 -4.05
N TYR A 111 14.03 -0.81 -4.39
CA TYR A 111 12.59 -1.03 -4.48
C TYR A 111 12.21 -1.60 -5.85
N LYS A 112 11.30 -2.59 -5.84
CA LYS A 112 10.76 -3.19 -7.06
C LYS A 112 9.97 -2.13 -7.84
N PRO A 113 10.09 -2.03 -9.17
CA PRO A 113 9.26 -1.13 -9.97
C PRO A 113 7.81 -1.65 -10.06
N GLN A 114 6.86 -0.73 -10.23
CA GLN A 114 5.43 -1.07 -10.35
C GLN A 114 5.16 -2.07 -11.48
N LEU A 115 4.18 -2.95 -11.27
CA LEU A 115 3.70 -3.86 -12.32
C LEU A 115 3.27 -3.04 -13.54
N LEU A 116 3.75 -3.42 -14.72
CA LEU A 116 3.28 -2.87 -15.98
C LEU A 116 2.20 -3.78 -16.56
N THR A 117 1.09 -3.21 -17.02
CA THR A 117 0.09 -3.96 -17.79
C THR A 117 0.09 -3.45 -19.22
N VAL A 118 0.22 -4.36 -20.18
CA VAL A 118 0.27 -4.04 -21.61
C VAL A 118 -0.68 -4.93 -22.40
N GLN A 119 -1.21 -4.42 -23.51
CA GLN A 119 -2.00 -5.24 -24.42
C GLN A 119 -1.09 -6.12 -25.27
N VAL A 120 -1.57 -7.30 -25.65
CA VAL A 120 -0.90 -8.17 -26.63
C VAL A 120 -0.54 -7.38 -27.91
N HIS A 121 0.67 -7.61 -28.42
CA HIS A 121 1.31 -6.96 -29.55
C HIS A 121 1.57 -5.45 -29.41
N GLN A 122 1.44 -4.87 -28.22
CA GLN A 122 1.87 -3.50 -27.96
C GLN A 122 3.30 -3.40 -27.45
N ASN A 123 3.92 -2.24 -27.68
CA ASN A 123 5.26 -1.93 -27.23
C ASN A 123 5.29 -1.76 -25.72
N VAL A 124 6.22 -2.44 -25.06
CA VAL A 124 6.48 -2.27 -23.62
C VAL A 124 7.41 -1.08 -23.40
N GLN A 125 6.97 -0.12 -22.59
CA GLN A 125 7.82 0.97 -22.09
C GLN A 125 8.25 0.62 -20.67
N LEU A 126 9.54 0.30 -20.50
CA LEU A 126 10.14 0.02 -19.19
C LEU A 126 10.47 1.34 -18.48
N PRO A 127 10.38 1.40 -17.13
CA PRO A 127 10.70 2.62 -16.41
C PRO A 127 12.19 2.97 -16.52
N GLU A 128 12.52 4.25 -16.69
CA GLU A 128 13.92 4.69 -16.83
C GLU A 128 14.69 4.68 -15.50
N GLU A 129 13.96 4.76 -14.38
CA GLU A 129 14.52 4.88 -13.04
C GLU A 129 13.83 3.95 -12.04
N VAL A 130 14.56 3.57 -11.00
CA VAL A 130 14.04 2.89 -9.82
C VAL A 130 14.44 3.61 -8.55
N LYS A 131 13.70 3.36 -7.47
CA LYS A 131 13.93 3.98 -6.16
C LYS A 131 14.87 3.11 -5.33
N VAL A 132 15.82 3.75 -4.67
CA VAL A 132 16.78 3.11 -3.77
C VAL A 132 16.76 3.81 -2.42
N LEU A 133 16.52 3.06 -1.35
CA LEU A 133 16.72 3.49 0.03
C LEU A 133 18.20 3.37 0.38
N TYR A 134 18.76 4.40 0.99
CA TYR A 134 20.13 4.44 1.52
C TYR A 134 20.13 4.25 3.04
N ARG A 135 21.28 3.88 3.61
CA ARG A 135 21.40 3.58 5.04
C ARG A 135 21.23 4.81 5.95
N ASP A 136 21.24 6.01 5.39
CA ASP A 136 20.88 7.25 6.08
C ASP A 136 19.37 7.56 6.08
N GLY A 137 18.55 6.66 5.49
CA GLY A 137 17.11 6.80 5.39
C GLY A 137 16.63 7.59 4.17
N ASN A 138 17.53 8.13 3.35
CA ASN A 138 17.14 8.86 2.14
C ASN A 138 16.74 7.90 1.01
N ILE A 139 15.74 8.30 0.23
CA ILE A 139 15.32 7.58 -0.99
C ILE A 139 15.75 8.39 -2.22
N GLN A 140 16.49 7.77 -3.12
CA GLN A 140 16.96 8.40 -4.35
C GLN A 140 16.48 7.65 -5.61
N SER A 141 16.34 8.37 -6.71
CA SER A 141 16.09 7.81 -8.04
C SER A 141 17.41 7.44 -8.70
N HIS A 142 17.52 6.23 -9.24
CA HIS A 142 18.66 5.80 -10.05
C HIS A 142 18.22 5.25 -11.39
N LYS A 143 19.00 5.55 -12.44
CA LYS A 143 18.80 5.02 -13.77
C LYS A 143 19.02 3.52 -13.81
N VAL A 144 18.18 2.83 -14.57
CA VAL A 144 18.26 1.38 -14.77
C VAL A 144 18.47 1.05 -16.24
N LYS A 145 19.40 0.13 -16.49
CA LYS A 145 19.62 -0.48 -17.80
C LYS A 145 18.96 -1.85 -17.81
N TRP A 146 17.88 -1.96 -18.58
CA TRP A 146 17.14 -3.21 -18.74
C TRP A 146 17.79 -4.13 -19.76
N GLU A 147 17.82 -5.43 -19.45
CA GLU A 147 18.11 -6.47 -20.43
C GLU A 147 17.06 -6.43 -21.55
N ASN A 148 17.50 -6.52 -22.80
CA ASN A 148 16.63 -6.49 -23.98
C ASN A 148 15.73 -5.24 -24.06
N ALA A 149 16.17 -4.09 -23.51
CA ALA A 149 15.44 -2.83 -23.62
C ALA A 149 15.07 -2.53 -25.09
N GLY A 150 13.77 -2.33 -25.36
CA GLY A 150 13.23 -2.09 -26.71
C GLY A 150 12.96 -3.34 -27.57
N ALA A 151 13.27 -4.54 -27.07
CA ALA A 151 12.98 -5.82 -27.73
C ALA A 151 12.02 -6.71 -26.92
N VAL A 152 11.49 -6.21 -25.80
CA VAL A 152 10.48 -6.92 -25.01
C VAL A 152 9.21 -7.04 -25.84
N LYS A 153 8.86 -8.28 -26.23
CA LYS A 153 7.68 -8.58 -27.04
C LYS A 153 6.55 -9.09 -26.16
N ALA A 154 5.44 -8.36 -26.15
CA ALA A 154 4.19 -8.78 -25.52
C ALA A 154 3.35 -9.62 -26.50
N ASP A 155 3.91 -10.70 -27.06
CA ASP A 155 3.25 -11.46 -28.14
C ASP A 155 2.18 -12.46 -27.64
N GLU A 156 2.28 -12.89 -26.39
CA GLU A 156 1.38 -13.86 -25.76
C GLU A 156 0.86 -13.33 -24.43
N ILE A 157 -0.39 -13.67 -24.10
CA ILE A 157 -1.01 -13.37 -22.81
C ILE A 157 -0.24 -14.10 -21.69
N GLY A 158 0.07 -13.40 -20.61
CA GLY A 158 0.81 -13.95 -19.48
C GLY A 158 1.73 -12.93 -18.82
N THR A 159 2.72 -13.41 -18.07
CA THR A 159 3.65 -12.56 -17.32
C THR A 159 5.06 -12.63 -17.91
N ILE A 160 5.67 -11.47 -18.16
CA ILE A 160 7.05 -11.32 -18.61
C ILE A 160 7.88 -10.71 -17.48
N PHE A 161 9.10 -11.22 -17.27
CA PHE A 161 10.05 -10.67 -16.32
C PHE A 161 11.28 -10.13 -17.06
N VAL A 162 11.63 -8.87 -16.82
CA VAL A 162 12.80 -8.22 -17.42
C VAL A 162 13.75 -7.81 -16.32
N LYS A 163 14.99 -8.31 -16.36
CA LYS A 163 16.02 -7.93 -15.40
C LYS A 163 16.68 -6.61 -15.81
N GLY A 164 17.13 -5.85 -14.83
CA GLY A 164 17.87 -4.61 -15.02
C GLY A 164 19.04 -4.49 -14.07
N ILE A 165 19.97 -3.63 -14.45
CA ILE A 165 21.15 -3.27 -13.67
C ILE A 165 21.07 -1.76 -13.40
N ILE A 166 21.33 -1.35 -12.17
CA ILE A 166 21.34 0.06 -11.79
C ILE A 166 22.69 0.68 -12.14
N ASP A 167 22.67 1.83 -12.80
CA ASP A 167 23.89 2.55 -13.14
C ASP A 167 24.67 2.99 -11.89
N GLY A 168 25.96 2.68 -11.84
CA GLY A 168 26.85 3.04 -10.73
C GLY A 168 26.83 2.07 -9.55
N PHE A 169 26.16 0.91 -9.68
CA PHE A 169 26.13 -0.15 -8.67
C PHE A 169 27.16 -1.27 -8.94
N ASP A 170 27.99 -1.10 -9.98
CA ASP A 170 29.10 -2.01 -10.33
C ASP A 170 30.14 -2.02 -9.19
N GLY A 171 30.08 -3.01 -8.30
CA GLY A 171 31.00 -3.12 -7.15
C GLY A 171 30.32 -3.38 -5.79
N PHE A 172 28.98 -3.36 -5.73
CA PHE A 172 28.27 -3.85 -4.54
C PHE A 172 28.14 -5.37 -4.48
N ASP A 173 28.61 -6.10 -5.49
CA ASP A 173 28.55 -7.57 -5.61
C ASP A 173 29.20 -8.32 -4.42
N GLU A 174 30.05 -7.65 -3.64
CA GLU A 174 30.67 -8.20 -2.42
C GLU A 174 29.75 -8.13 -1.19
N LEU A 175 28.61 -7.45 -1.28
CA LEU A 175 27.55 -7.51 -0.28
C LEU A 175 26.72 -8.78 -0.58
N ASP A 176 27.02 -9.87 0.14
CA ASP A 176 26.28 -11.14 0.14
C ASP A 176 24.90 -10.99 0.82
N ASP A 177 24.15 -9.96 0.42
CA ASP A 177 22.89 -9.55 1.01
C ASP A 177 21.82 -9.46 -0.08
N GLU A 178 20.55 -9.60 0.30
CA GLU A 178 19.40 -9.48 -0.62
C GLU A 178 19.31 -8.13 -1.37
N TRP A 179 20.16 -7.16 -1.01
CA TRP A 179 20.23 -5.79 -1.51
C TRP A 179 20.77 -5.61 -2.93
N THR A 180 21.43 -6.63 -3.49
CA THR A 180 22.11 -6.55 -4.79
C THR A 180 21.47 -7.45 -5.85
N LYS A 181 20.34 -8.09 -5.52
CA LYS A 181 19.57 -8.85 -6.51
C LYS A 181 19.22 -7.92 -7.68
N PRO A 182 19.38 -8.39 -8.93
CA PRO A 182 19.08 -7.58 -10.10
C PRO A 182 17.63 -7.09 -10.01
N VAL A 183 17.40 -5.84 -10.37
CA VAL A 183 16.05 -5.29 -10.36
C VAL A 183 15.22 -6.02 -11.41
N VAL A 184 14.00 -6.42 -11.07
CA VAL A 184 13.11 -7.16 -11.98
C VAL A 184 11.86 -6.35 -12.22
N GLN A 185 11.63 -5.98 -13.48
CA GLN A 185 10.35 -5.47 -13.96
C GLN A 185 9.43 -6.64 -14.30
N GLU A 186 8.27 -6.66 -13.67
CA GLU A 186 7.18 -7.58 -13.99
C GLU A 186 6.20 -6.90 -14.94
N ILE A 187 5.79 -7.61 -15.99
CA ILE A 187 4.86 -7.10 -17.00
C ILE A 187 3.76 -8.13 -17.19
N GLU A 188 2.51 -7.71 -17.03
CA GLU A 188 1.33 -8.49 -17.35
C GLU A 188 0.84 -8.15 -18.77
N VAL A 189 0.78 -9.15 -19.63
CA VAL A 189 0.25 -9.04 -20.99
C VAL A 189 -1.19 -9.53 -21.00
N VAL A 190 -2.10 -8.65 -21.38
CA VAL A 190 -3.54 -8.91 -21.42
C VAL A 190 -4.09 -8.81 -22.84
N GLU A 191 -5.20 -9.48 -23.13
CA GLU A 191 -5.86 -9.42 -24.44
C GLU A 191 -6.36 -8.01 -24.78
N LYS A 192 -6.89 -7.32 -23.77
CA LYS A 192 -7.45 -5.97 -23.88
C LYS A 192 -7.03 -5.17 -22.65
N LEU A 193 -6.40 -4.02 -22.88
CA LEU A 193 -6.24 -3.03 -21.82
C LEU A 193 -7.63 -2.55 -21.42
N MET A 194 -7.91 -2.58 -20.12
CA MET A 194 -9.09 -1.91 -19.57
C MET A 194 -8.91 -0.42 -19.90
N SER A 195 -9.64 0.08 -20.90
CA SER A 195 -9.59 1.47 -21.39
C SER A 195 -10.23 2.45 -20.42
N GLU A 196 -10.46 2.02 -19.19
CA GLU A 196 -11.44 2.57 -18.27
C GLU A 196 -10.88 3.84 -17.66
N LYS A 197 -10.91 4.92 -18.46
CA LYS A 197 -10.78 6.27 -17.95
C LYS A 197 -11.84 6.41 -16.86
N ASN A 198 -11.37 6.40 -15.62
CA ASN A 198 -12.24 6.58 -14.49
C ASN A 198 -12.97 7.91 -14.64
N LEU A 199 -14.29 7.86 -14.67
CA LEU A 199 -15.16 9.02 -14.85
C LEU A 199 -15.30 9.82 -13.55
N PHE A 200 -14.94 9.25 -12.40
CA PHE A 200 -14.78 10.01 -11.17
C PHE A 200 -13.57 10.94 -11.24
N ALA A 201 -13.73 12.15 -10.72
CA ALA A 201 -12.61 13.04 -10.48
C ALA A 201 -11.98 12.66 -9.14
N ASP A 202 -10.66 12.72 -9.04
CA ASP A 202 -9.94 12.49 -7.79
C ASP A 202 -10.43 11.24 -7.01
N ALA A 203 -10.46 10.10 -7.70
CA ALA A 203 -10.95 8.85 -7.12
C ALA A 203 -10.02 8.26 -6.04
N ASN A 204 -8.79 8.77 -5.95
CA ASN A 204 -7.81 8.45 -4.92
C ASN A 204 -7.73 9.54 -3.83
N TRP A 205 -8.56 10.59 -3.87
CA TRP A 205 -8.56 11.68 -2.87
C TRP A 205 -7.20 12.35 -2.67
N ASP A 206 -6.42 12.51 -3.74
CA ASP A 206 -5.14 13.24 -3.74
C ASP A 206 -5.36 14.73 -3.38
N ASP A 207 -6.54 15.28 -3.72
CA ASP A 207 -7.00 16.62 -3.34
C ASP A 207 -7.97 16.59 -2.14
N GLY A 208 -7.91 15.52 -1.34
CA GLY A 208 -8.80 15.26 -0.22
C GLY A 208 -10.24 14.97 -0.65
N LEU A 209 -11.22 15.29 0.21
CA LEU A 209 -12.65 15.03 -0.07
C LEU A 209 -13.31 16.13 -0.93
N THR A 210 -12.54 17.08 -1.49
CA THR A 210 -13.09 18.30 -2.11
C THR A 210 -13.89 18.05 -3.39
N GLN A 211 -13.58 16.97 -4.11
CA GLN A 211 -14.30 16.55 -5.32
C GLN A 211 -15.48 15.61 -5.04
N TRP A 212 -15.73 15.29 -3.77
CA TRP A 212 -16.74 14.33 -3.34
C TRP A 212 -17.78 14.99 -2.43
N GLU A 213 -19.05 14.68 -2.66
CA GLU A 213 -20.13 15.06 -1.76
C GLU A 213 -20.16 14.07 -0.58
N THR A 214 -19.95 14.56 0.63
CA THR A 214 -19.98 13.74 1.85
C THR A 214 -21.00 14.24 2.86
N SER A 215 -21.73 13.34 3.50
CA SER A 215 -22.59 13.66 4.65
C SER A 215 -22.60 12.53 5.66
N SER A 216 -22.67 12.86 6.95
CA SER A 216 -22.77 11.89 8.04
C SER A 216 -23.82 12.31 9.07
N SER A 217 -24.22 11.38 9.94
CA SER A 217 -24.86 11.77 11.20
C SER A 217 -23.89 12.65 12.00
N GLU A 218 -24.36 13.81 12.51
CA GLU A 218 -23.50 14.86 13.10
C GLU A 218 -22.74 14.40 14.37
N ASP A 219 -23.31 13.47 15.12
CA ASP A 219 -22.78 13.07 16.43
C ASP A 219 -21.75 11.93 16.33
N GLY A 220 -20.48 12.27 16.51
CA GLY A 220 -19.43 11.29 16.85
C GLY A 220 -18.97 10.40 15.70
N VAL A 221 -19.08 10.88 14.45
CA VAL A 221 -18.52 10.24 13.25
C VAL A 221 -17.19 10.90 12.91
N ASN A 222 -16.13 10.12 12.88
CA ASN A 222 -14.81 10.52 12.40
C ASN A 222 -14.62 10.05 10.95
N VAL A 223 -14.25 10.97 10.06
CA VAL A 223 -13.94 10.70 8.65
C VAL A 223 -12.53 11.20 8.39
N GLN A 224 -11.65 10.30 8.00
CA GLN A 224 -10.24 10.62 7.76
C GLN A 224 -9.71 9.89 6.53
N LEU A 225 -8.79 10.53 5.82
CA LEU A 225 -7.99 9.83 4.83
C LEU A 225 -7.01 8.90 5.53
N TYR A 226 -6.90 7.69 5.01
CA TYR A 226 -6.03 6.64 5.49
C TYR A 226 -5.16 6.18 4.31
N PRO A 227 -3.93 6.69 4.17
CA PRO A 227 -3.05 6.28 3.08
C PRO A 227 -2.58 4.84 3.32
N GLU A 228 -2.77 3.99 2.32
CA GLU A 228 -2.15 2.67 2.27
C GLU A 228 -1.09 2.64 1.18
N PHE A 229 0.02 1.98 1.47
CA PHE A 229 1.10 1.80 0.51
C PHE A 229 1.04 0.38 -0.02
N GLU A 230 0.70 0.26 -1.31
CA GLU A 230 0.65 -1.03 -1.98
C GLU A 230 2.00 -1.42 -2.56
N ASP A 231 2.20 -2.72 -2.73
CA ASP A 231 3.42 -3.17 -3.39
C ASP A 231 3.38 -2.90 -4.89
N PRO A 232 4.53 -2.54 -5.47
CA PRO A 232 5.79 -2.35 -4.76
C PRO A 232 5.92 -0.94 -4.18
N PHE A 233 6.26 -0.85 -2.89
CA PHE A 233 6.66 0.42 -2.26
C PHE A 233 8.06 0.84 -2.74
N PRO A 234 8.37 2.15 -2.88
CA PRO A 234 7.49 3.30 -2.74
C PRO A 234 6.61 3.48 -3.97
N ALA A 235 5.30 3.37 -3.75
CA ALA A 235 4.26 3.79 -4.67
C ALA A 235 3.59 5.05 -4.10
N PRO A 236 2.94 5.89 -4.95
CA PRO A 236 1.97 6.85 -4.44
C PRO A 236 0.98 6.13 -3.53
N PRO A 237 0.57 6.73 -2.39
CA PRO A 237 -0.38 6.09 -1.51
C PRO A 237 -1.70 5.85 -2.25
N VAL A 238 -2.26 4.67 -2.05
CA VAL A 238 -3.67 4.42 -2.35
C VAL A 238 -4.44 4.90 -1.12
N ASN A 239 -5.10 6.04 -1.23
CA ASN A 239 -5.83 6.57 -0.08
C ASN A 239 -7.16 5.81 0.05
N ALA A 240 -7.50 5.48 1.29
CA ALA A 240 -8.83 5.06 1.69
C ALA A 240 -9.51 6.17 2.48
N VAL A 241 -10.84 6.23 2.42
CA VAL A 241 -11.64 7.02 3.36
C VAL A 241 -12.03 6.10 4.51
N ARG A 242 -11.45 6.33 5.69
CA ARG A 242 -11.81 5.63 6.93
C ARG A 242 -12.92 6.40 7.64
N VAL A 243 -13.99 5.70 7.95
CA VAL A 243 -15.16 6.20 8.65
C VAL A 243 -15.35 5.39 9.92
N GLU A 244 -15.51 6.06 11.05
CA GLU A 244 -15.68 5.41 12.35
C GLU A 244 -16.70 6.19 13.20
N GLY A 245 -17.61 5.47 13.86
CA GLY A 245 -18.59 6.07 14.77
C GLY A 245 -18.44 5.54 16.19
N VAL A 246 -18.63 6.40 17.18
CA VAL A 246 -18.73 5.99 18.61
C VAL A 246 -20.17 5.61 19.03
N LYS A 247 -21.14 5.88 18.15
CA LYS A 247 -22.57 5.53 18.24
C LYS A 247 -23.01 4.96 16.90
N ASN A 248 -24.27 4.51 16.82
CA ASN A 248 -24.87 4.21 15.53
C ASN A 248 -24.76 5.44 14.63
N PHE A 249 -24.28 5.24 13.41
CA PHE A 249 -24.00 6.31 12.49
C PHE A 249 -24.45 5.98 11.08
N THR A 250 -24.64 7.05 10.31
CA THR A 250 -24.75 6.96 8.85
C THR A 250 -23.65 7.80 8.21
N PHE A 251 -23.18 7.34 7.06
CA PHE A 251 -22.23 8.06 6.23
C PHE A 251 -22.57 7.86 4.76
N HIS A 252 -22.38 8.90 3.97
CA HIS A 252 -22.59 8.92 2.53
C HIS A 252 -21.43 9.63 1.86
N ILE A 253 -20.91 9.06 0.79
CA ILE A 253 -19.91 9.66 -0.08
C ILE A 253 -20.31 9.41 -1.54
N SER A 254 -20.35 10.46 -2.37
CA SER A 254 -20.75 10.31 -3.77
C SER A 254 -20.20 11.39 -4.70
N GLN A 255 -20.30 11.14 -6.00
CA GLN A 255 -20.06 12.12 -7.05
C GLN A 255 -21.21 12.11 -8.05
N LYS A 256 -21.62 13.31 -8.46
CA LYS A 256 -22.61 13.52 -9.53
C LYS A 256 -21.94 13.66 -10.89
N LYS A 257 -22.48 12.98 -11.90
CA LYS A 257 -22.02 13.00 -13.30
C LYS A 257 -23.18 13.33 -14.23
N LYS A 258 -22.94 14.28 -15.12
CA LYS A 258 -23.87 14.75 -16.14
C LYS A 258 -23.27 14.56 -17.53
N ASN A 259 -24.09 14.65 -18.56
CA ASN A 259 -23.67 14.56 -19.96
C ASN A 259 -22.92 13.25 -20.28
N LEU A 260 -23.31 12.16 -19.62
CA LEU A 260 -22.78 10.83 -19.89
C LEU A 260 -23.36 10.32 -21.22
N ALA A 261 -22.54 9.71 -22.06
CA ALA A 261 -23.00 9.11 -23.30
C ALA A 261 -23.88 7.89 -23.00
N SER A 262 -24.94 7.66 -23.79
CA SER A 262 -25.80 6.50 -23.58
C SER A 262 -25.01 5.19 -23.72
N GLY A 263 -25.35 4.20 -22.91
CA GLY A 263 -24.72 2.88 -22.94
C GLY A 263 -24.71 2.19 -21.58
N ARG A 264 -23.97 1.08 -21.52
CA ARG A 264 -23.77 0.30 -20.30
C ARG A 264 -22.59 0.83 -19.50
N TYR A 265 -22.73 0.90 -18.19
CA TYR A 265 -21.75 1.41 -17.26
C TYR A 265 -21.52 0.41 -16.13
N VAL A 266 -20.32 0.50 -15.58
CA VAL A 266 -19.90 -0.27 -14.42
C VAL A 266 -19.41 0.69 -13.34
N LEU A 267 -19.90 0.47 -12.13
CA LEU A 267 -19.40 1.08 -10.91
C LEU A 267 -18.74 0.02 -10.04
N LYS A 268 -17.54 0.30 -9.55
CA LYS A 268 -16.80 -0.51 -8.59
C LYS A 268 -16.29 0.33 -7.43
N ALA A 269 -16.13 -0.31 -6.28
CA ALA A 269 -15.35 0.19 -5.15
C ALA A 269 -14.82 -0.99 -4.33
N GLN A 270 -13.73 -0.77 -3.61
CA GLN A 270 -13.24 -1.70 -2.61
C GLN A 270 -13.63 -1.24 -1.20
N TYR A 271 -13.99 -2.19 -0.35
CA TYR A 271 -14.35 -1.93 1.04
C TYR A 271 -13.68 -2.93 1.98
N SER A 272 -13.22 -2.45 3.13
CA SER A 272 -12.73 -3.24 4.26
C SER A 272 -13.36 -2.71 5.55
N GLY A 273 -13.70 -3.59 6.47
CA GLY A 273 -14.30 -3.18 7.73
C GLY A 273 -14.72 -4.34 8.61
N THR A 274 -15.37 -4.00 9.72
CA THR A 274 -15.85 -5.00 10.68
C THR A 274 -17.30 -5.36 10.36
N ASP A 275 -17.58 -6.66 10.17
CA ASP A 275 -18.94 -7.17 10.01
C ASP A 275 -19.52 -7.57 11.38
N THR A 276 -20.47 -6.76 11.85
CA THR A 276 -21.23 -7.02 13.08
C THR A 276 -22.71 -6.83 12.79
N THR A 277 -23.56 -7.34 13.67
CA THR A 277 -25.01 -7.17 13.55
C THR A 277 -25.40 -5.70 13.40
N GLY A 278 -26.09 -5.37 12.31
CA GLY A 278 -26.58 -4.01 12.03
C GLY A 278 -25.65 -3.15 11.18
N VAL A 279 -24.56 -3.71 10.63
CA VAL A 279 -23.75 -3.04 9.61
C VAL A 279 -24.39 -3.23 8.24
N GLU A 280 -24.78 -2.13 7.61
CA GLU A 280 -25.34 -2.06 6.27
C GLU A 280 -24.47 -1.15 5.42
N VAL A 281 -23.83 -1.73 4.41
CA VAL A 281 -22.95 -1.02 3.48
C VAL A 281 -23.46 -1.27 2.07
N HIS A 282 -23.70 -0.19 1.33
CA HIS A 282 -24.21 -0.28 -0.04
C HIS A 282 -23.34 0.56 -0.98
N LEU A 283 -22.79 -0.11 -2.00
CA LEU A 283 -22.40 0.60 -3.22
C LEU A 283 -23.69 0.97 -3.95
N PHE A 284 -23.77 2.17 -4.51
CA PHE A 284 -24.98 2.61 -5.21
C PHE A 284 -24.69 3.48 -6.45
N ALA A 285 -25.61 3.41 -7.40
CA ALA A 285 -25.72 4.27 -8.55
C ALA A 285 -27.19 4.66 -8.73
N GLU A 286 -27.51 5.94 -8.60
CA GLU A 286 -28.85 6.48 -8.80
C GLU A 286 -28.87 7.33 -10.05
N LYS A 287 -29.74 7.00 -11.01
CA LYS A 287 -29.98 7.85 -12.18
C LYS A 287 -31.29 8.61 -12.04
N THR A 288 -31.25 9.86 -12.45
CA THR A 288 -32.37 10.81 -12.40
C THR A 288 -32.49 11.52 -13.74
N LYS A 289 -33.72 11.77 -14.20
CA LYS A 289 -33.93 12.58 -15.41
C LYS A 289 -33.95 14.05 -15.02
N ASP A 290 -33.18 14.87 -15.75
CA ASP A 290 -33.09 16.33 -15.52
C ASP A 290 -34.46 17.03 -15.68
N THR A 291 -35.42 16.41 -16.36
CA THR A 291 -36.77 16.96 -16.57
C THR A 291 -37.76 16.55 -15.48
N ASN A 292 -37.72 17.23 -14.32
CA ASN A 292 -38.82 17.45 -13.36
C ASN A 292 -39.80 16.28 -13.07
N THR A 293 -39.36 15.04 -13.19
CA THR A 293 -40.17 13.84 -12.95
C THR A 293 -39.52 13.08 -11.81
N GLN A 294 -40.35 12.69 -10.85
CA GLN A 294 -39.98 11.92 -9.65
C GLN A 294 -39.46 10.50 -9.95
N SER A 295 -39.04 10.21 -11.19
CA SER A 295 -38.46 8.91 -11.53
C SER A 295 -36.96 8.94 -11.28
N SER A 296 -36.55 8.41 -10.12
CA SER A 296 -35.19 7.94 -9.91
C SER A 296 -35.15 6.42 -10.04
N GLU A 297 -34.06 5.90 -10.60
CA GLU A 297 -33.79 4.46 -10.62
C GLU A 297 -32.49 4.21 -9.87
N LEU A 298 -32.58 3.43 -8.80
CA LEU A 298 -31.48 3.11 -7.90
C LEU A 298 -30.97 1.69 -8.17
N PHE A 299 -29.69 1.59 -8.48
CA PHE A 299 -28.95 0.34 -8.53
C PHE A 299 -28.07 0.26 -7.28
N GLN A 300 -28.08 -0.87 -6.59
CA GLN A 300 -27.27 -1.05 -5.37
C GLN A 300 -26.71 -2.46 -5.27
N ALA A 301 -25.53 -2.57 -4.68
CA ALA A 301 -24.93 -3.84 -4.27
C ALA A 301 -24.66 -3.79 -2.77
N VAL A 302 -25.12 -4.80 -2.05
CA VAL A 302 -24.81 -4.97 -0.63
C VAL A 302 -23.37 -5.42 -0.50
N ILE A 303 -22.62 -4.76 0.36
CA ILE A 303 -21.26 -5.14 0.72
C ILE A 303 -21.32 -5.81 2.09
N HIS A 304 -20.85 -7.06 2.17
CA HIS A 304 -20.63 -7.75 3.43
C HIS A 304 -19.18 -7.50 3.88
N PRO A 305 -18.94 -6.69 4.92
CA PRO A 305 -17.58 -6.29 5.28
C PRO A 305 -16.69 -7.48 5.64
N THR A 306 -15.41 -7.38 5.29
CA THR A 306 -14.38 -8.25 5.84
C THR A 306 -13.18 -7.41 6.23
N LYS A 307 -12.27 -7.96 7.05
CA LYS A 307 -10.99 -7.30 7.32
C LYS A 307 -10.15 -7.13 6.04
N GLU A 308 -10.25 -8.08 5.12
CA GLU A 308 -9.65 -7.99 3.80
C GLU A 308 -10.43 -7.05 2.89
N TRP A 309 -9.73 -6.40 1.96
CA TRP A 309 -10.34 -5.57 0.92
C TRP A 309 -11.18 -6.42 -0.05
N GLN A 310 -12.47 -6.11 -0.17
CA GLN A 310 -13.38 -6.77 -1.12
C GLN A 310 -13.84 -5.79 -2.20
N GLU A 311 -13.81 -6.21 -3.47
CA GLU A 311 -14.39 -5.43 -4.56
C GLU A 311 -15.89 -5.71 -4.70
N SER A 312 -16.69 -4.65 -4.75
CA SER A 312 -18.11 -4.71 -5.09
C SER A 312 -18.36 -4.03 -6.44
N LYS A 313 -19.31 -4.55 -7.21
CA LYS A 313 -19.59 -4.11 -8.59
C LYS A 313 -21.09 -3.95 -8.84
N ILE A 314 -21.47 -2.91 -9.58
CA ILE A 314 -22.81 -2.70 -10.12
C ILE A 314 -22.71 -2.50 -11.63
N ASN A 315 -23.63 -3.09 -12.38
CA ASN A 315 -23.80 -2.83 -13.82
C ASN A 315 -25.14 -2.13 -14.03
N PHE A 316 -25.17 -1.08 -14.84
CA PHE A 316 -26.39 -0.33 -15.15
C PHE A 316 -26.31 0.28 -16.54
N SER A 317 -27.41 0.85 -17.03
CA SER A 317 -27.45 1.57 -18.30
C SER A 317 -27.86 3.01 -18.09
N ILE A 318 -27.22 3.91 -18.83
CA ILE A 318 -27.47 5.34 -18.86
C ILE A 318 -28.08 5.71 -20.21
N GLU A 319 -29.14 6.51 -20.18
CA GLU A 319 -29.77 7.12 -21.35
C GLU A 319 -29.27 8.56 -21.55
N GLU A 320 -29.46 9.11 -22.75
CA GLU A 320 -29.13 10.51 -23.02
C GLU A 320 -29.99 11.43 -22.13
N GLY A 321 -29.34 12.36 -21.42
CA GLY A 321 -30.01 13.30 -20.51
C GLY A 321 -30.16 12.81 -19.06
N ASP A 322 -29.70 11.61 -18.74
CA ASP A 322 -29.63 11.15 -17.34
C ASP A 322 -28.51 11.89 -16.58
N THR A 323 -28.84 12.27 -15.34
CA THR A 323 -27.86 12.64 -14.31
C THR A 323 -27.64 11.46 -13.37
N LEU A 324 -26.40 11.01 -13.24
CA LEU A 324 -25.97 9.93 -12.37
C LEU A 324 -25.41 10.49 -11.06
N THR A 325 -25.86 9.97 -9.91
CA THR A 325 -25.19 10.11 -8.62
C THR A 325 -24.68 8.73 -8.21
N ALA A 326 -23.39 8.56 -8.01
CA ALA A 326 -22.79 7.26 -7.70
C ALA A 326 -21.83 7.38 -6.52
N GLY A 327 -21.83 6.37 -5.65
CA GLY A 327 -21.09 6.43 -4.39
C GLY A 327 -21.34 5.25 -3.47
N LEU A 328 -21.11 5.44 -2.19
CA LEU A 328 -21.30 4.44 -1.14
C LEU A 328 -22.05 5.03 0.06
N THR A 329 -22.90 4.21 0.69
CA THR A 329 -23.53 4.50 1.97
C THR A 329 -23.13 3.48 3.03
N ILE A 330 -23.03 3.95 4.27
CA ILE A 330 -22.80 3.16 5.47
C ILE A 330 -23.91 3.51 6.47
N SER A 331 -24.54 2.52 7.05
CA SER A 331 -25.38 2.60 8.24
C SER A 331 -24.91 1.53 9.20
N ALA A 332 -24.36 1.90 10.35
CA ALA A 332 -23.68 0.92 11.20
C ALA A 332 -23.73 1.28 12.69
N PRO A 333 -23.62 0.29 13.60
CA PRO A 333 -23.30 0.49 15.02
C PRO A 333 -21.87 1.06 15.20
N PRO A 334 -21.37 1.23 16.44
CA PRO A 334 -20.00 1.69 16.68
C PRO A 334 -18.92 0.75 16.13
N VAL A 335 -18.55 0.96 14.88
CA VAL A 335 -17.50 0.23 14.15
C VAL A 335 -16.76 1.19 13.24
N TYR A 336 -15.65 0.72 12.66
CA TYR A 336 -14.99 1.39 11.54
C TYR A 336 -15.22 0.64 10.23
N GLY A 337 -15.16 1.41 9.14
CA GLY A 337 -15.16 0.95 7.77
C GLY A 337 -14.25 1.81 6.91
N MET A 338 -13.74 1.24 5.82
CA MET A 338 -12.84 1.92 4.89
C MET A 338 -13.27 1.63 3.47
N VAL A 339 -13.27 2.65 2.62
CA VAL A 339 -13.56 2.55 1.18
C VAL A 339 -12.41 3.11 0.36
N ARG A 340 -12.06 2.44 -0.74
CA ARG A 340 -11.03 2.89 -1.69
C ARG A 340 -11.32 2.47 -3.12
N ARG A 341 -10.53 2.99 -4.07
CA ARG A 341 -10.55 2.60 -5.50
C ARG A 341 -11.95 2.67 -6.13
N PHE A 342 -12.63 3.81 -5.96
CA PHE A 342 -13.85 4.06 -6.73
C PHE A 342 -13.52 4.08 -8.22
N LEU A 343 -14.27 3.33 -9.02
CA LEU A 343 -14.08 3.26 -10.45
C LEU A 343 -15.43 3.27 -11.15
N LEU A 344 -15.64 4.26 -12.02
CA LEU A 344 -16.82 4.37 -12.87
C LEU A 344 -16.39 4.50 -14.32
N TYR A 345 -16.93 3.65 -15.20
CA TYR A 345 -16.60 3.67 -16.62
C TYR A 345 -17.76 3.14 -17.47
N LYS A 346 -17.69 3.41 -18.77
CA LYS A 346 -18.61 2.90 -19.78
C LYS A 346 -18.04 1.60 -20.36
N GLU A 347 -18.83 0.54 -20.43
CA GLU A 347 -18.46 -0.70 -21.15
C GLU A 347 -18.44 -0.43 -22.66
N ASP A 348 -17.45 -1.00 -23.35
CA ASP A 348 -17.31 -0.90 -24.81
C ASP A 348 -18.38 -1.67 -25.58
#